data_AF-A0A3P1UQX1-F1
#
_entry.id   AF-A0A3P1UQX1-F1
#
_cell.length_a   1.000
_cell.length_b   1.000
_cell.length_c   1.000
_cell.angle_alpha   90.00
_cell.angle_beta   90.00
_cell.angle_gamma   90.00
#
_symmetry.space_group_name_H-M   'P 1'
#
loop_
_entity.id
_entity.type
_entity.pdbx_description
1 polymer ?
#
loop_
_entity_poly.entity_id
_entity_poly.type
_entity_poly.pdbx_seq_one_letter_code
_entity_poly.pdbx_strand_id
1 'polypeptide(L)'
;MKEFRLQPKILFGEDSLDYLKTLEYKKVMIVTDEVMTQLKLTDFVTNSLSSTTEIKIFDKVEPNPSMTTIENGLKDFIDFEPQCVIALGGGSSIDACKAILYFAYELYKKLKINKKIYFIAIPTTSGTGSEVTSYSVITKDEHKIALANDLMLPDVALLSTKFLGALPAKVVADTGMDVLTHALEAYVSTNANPFATSLAIKSIKLIFENLVTHYNDRKIEGAKENVQFASCMAGIAFDNSSLGINHSIAHTVGAKFHIAHGRANAIIMPYVIEVNTEANKKYYEVSRELGLPADTIEEGKSSLLSFVRILKEKLGIEKCLKDYGVDFEIFKREIPNMLSDIKKDICTTYNPNKLSDEEYIRLLLKIYFGE
;
A
#
# COMPACT_ATOMS: atom_id res chain seq x y z
N MET A 1 -2.79 -26.66 5.87
CA MET A 1 -1.39 -26.24 5.69
C MET A 1 -1.38 -24.71 5.67
N LYS A 2 -0.46 -24.06 6.39
CA LYS A 2 -0.28 -22.60 6.35
C LYS A 2 1.00 -22.32 5.56
N GLU A 3 0.96 -21.37 4.65
CA GLU A 3 2.08 -20.97 3.79
C GLU A 3 2.55 -19.56 4.15
N PHE A 4 3.85 -19.32 4.06
CA PHE A 4 4.43 -17.98 4.10
C PHE A 4 5.25 -17.80 2.83
N ARG A 5 4.88 -16.82 2.02
CA ARG A 5 5.50 -16.53 0.73
C ARG A 5 6.32 -15.27 0.82
N LEU A 6 7.57 -15.38 0.38
CA LEU A 6 8.50 -14.26 0.22
C LEU A 6 8.92 -14.19 -1.25
N GLN A 7 8.11 -13.48 -2.03
CA GLN A 7 8.38 -13.14 -3.42
C GLN A 7 8.01 -11.66 -3.56
N PRO A 8 8.82 -10.81 -4.24
CA PRO A 8 9.94 -11.05 -5.15
C PRO A 8 11.34 -11.23 -4.52
N LYS A 9 12.37 -11.37 -5.38
CA LYS A 9 13.76 -11.00 -5.04
C LYS A 9 13.81 -9.49 -4.78
N ILE A 10 14.23 -9.08 -3.58
CA ILE A 10 14.29 -7.67 -3.18
C ILE A 10 15.73 -7.18 -3.33
N LEU A 11 15.94 -6.13 -4.12
CA LEU A 11 17.20 -5.43 -4.29
C LEU A 11 17.03 -3.99 -3.81
N PHE A 12 17.97 -3.48 -3.05
CA PHE A 12 17.89 -2.18 -2.40
C PHE A 12 19.24 -1.47 -2.42
N GLY A 13 19.24 -0.17 -2.13
CA GLY A 13 20.42 0.69 -2.17
C GLY A 13 20.49 1.54 -3.44
N GLU A 14 21.44 2.47 -3.49
CA GLU A 14 21.60 3.43 -4.60
C GLU A 14 21.93 2.76 -5.95
N ASP A 15 22.57 1.59 -5.89
CA ASP A 15 23.01 0.74 -6.98
C ASP A 15 21.97 -0.33 -7.37
N SER A 16 20.82 -0.40 -6.67
CA SER A 16 19.76 -1.37 -7.00
C SER A 16 19.28 -1.30 -8.46
N LEU A 17 19.31 -0.11 -9.07
CA LEU A 17 18.98 0.09 -10.49
C LEU A 17 20.02 -0.50 -11.44
N ASP A 18 21.28 -0.70 -11.01
CA ASP A 18 22.31 -1.33 -11.83
C ASP A 18 21.97 -2.78 -12.17
N TYR A 19 21.06 -3.40 -11.41
CA TYR A 19 20.47 -4.69 -11.77
C TYR A 19 19.86 -4.69 -13.17
N LEU A 20 19.26 -3.57 -13.60
CA LEU A 20 18.66 -3.45 -14.94
C LEU A 20 19.70 -3.61 -16.05
N LYS A 21 20.97 -3.23 -15.80
CA LYS A 21 22.07 -3.38 -16.76
C LYS A 21 22.44 -4.84 -17.01
N THR A 22 22.07 -5.74 -16.10
CA THR A 22 22.32 -7.18 -16.20
C THR A 22 21.24 -7.90 -17.02
N LEU A 23 20.17 -7.19 -17.40
CA LEU A 23 19.05 -7.77 -18.14
C LEU A 23 19.31 -7.67 -19.65
N GLU A 24 19.18 -8.80 -20.34
CA GLU A 24 19.39 -8.90 -21.79
C GLU A 24 18.07 -8.99 -22.59
N TYR A 25 16.98 -8.43 -22.05
CA TYR A 25 15.69 -8.41 -22.73
C TYR A 25 15.70 -7.45 -23.92
N LYS A 26 15.23 -7.93 -25.07
CA LYS A 26 15.15 -7.15 -26.32
C LYS A 26 13.99 -6.16 -26.33
N LYS A 27 12.88 -6.50 -25.66
CA LYS A 27 11.68 -5.67 -25.57
C LYS A 27 11.24 -5.50 -24.13
N VAL A 28 11.26 -4.26 -23.65
CA VAL A 28 10.86 -3.90 -22.29
C VAL A 28 9.72 -2.89 -22.36
N MET A 29 8.64 -3.16 -21.63
CA MET A 29 7.55 -2.19 -21.45
C MET A 29 7.63 -1.59 -20.05
N ILE A 30 7.58 -0.26 -19.96
CA ILE A 30 7.52 0.47 -18.69
C ILE A 30 6.08 0.94 -18.50
N VAL A 31 5.47 0.59 -17.38
CA VAL A 31 4.13 1.05 -16.97
C VAL A 31 4.29 2.07 -15.85
N THR A 32 3.79 3.29 -16.06
CA THR A 32 4.01 4.43 -15.18
C THR A 32 2.88 5.46 -15.29
N ASP A 33 2.95 6.51 -14.48
CA ASP A 33 2.14 7.71 -14.63
C ASP A 33 2.89 8.82 -15.39
N GLU A 34 2.13 9.83 -15.84
CA GLU A 34 2.61 10.97 -16.62
C GLU A 34 3.58 11.86 -15.80
N VAL A 35 3.44 11.89 -14.47
CA VAL A 35 4.31 12.71 -13.62
C VAL A 35 5.74 12.16 -13.65
N MET A 36 5.92 10.83 -13.65
CA MET A 36 7.24 10.22 -13.75
C MET A 36 7.94 10.55 -15.08
N THR A 37 7.21 10.61 -16.20
CA THR A 37 7.80 10.99 -17.51
C THR A 37 8.09 12.48 -17.58
N GLN A 38 7.16 13.34 -17.13
CA GLN A 38 7.35 14.79 -17.08
C GLN A 38 8.55 15.21 -16.22
N LEU A 39 8.76 14.53 -15.09
CA LEU A 39 9.91 14.73 -14.20
C LEU A 39 11.18 14.02 -14.66
N LYS A 40 11.14 13.34 -15.82
CA LYS A 40 12.25 12.53 -16.37
C LYS A 40 12.77 11.47 -15.41
N LEU A 41 11.94 10.99 -14.50
CA LEU A 41 12.30 9.91 -13.59
C LEU A 41 12.38 8.57 -14.33
N THR A 42 11.64 8.40 -15.42
CA THR A 42 11.77 7.26 -16.33
C THR A 42 13.18 7.15 -16.91
N ASP A 43 13.93 8.25 -17.05
CA ASP A 43 15.27 8.25 -17.62
C ASP A 43 16.26 7.47 -16.76
N PHE A 44 16.06 7.41 -15.43
CA PHE A 44 16.89 6.56 -14.56
C PHE A 44 16.75 5.06 -14.88
N VAL A 45 15.56 4.65 -15.34
CA VAL A 45 15.27 3.27 -15.74
C VAL A 45 15.74 3.02 -17.16
N THR A 46 15.37 3.87 -18.12
CA THR A 46 15.71 3.67 -19.53
C THR A 46 17.23 3.73 -19.77
N ASN A 47 17.95 4.63 -19.11
CA ASN A 47 19.42 4.71 -19.21
C ASN A 47 20.15 3.55 -18.52
N SER A 48 19.45 2.79 -17.66
CA SER A 48 20.01 1.60 -17.00
C SER A 48 19.76 0.32 -17.79
N LEU A 49 18.99 0.36 -18.88
CA LEU A 49 18.78 -0.77 -19.79
C LEU A 49 19.84 -0.79 -20.90
N SER A 50 20.01 -1.93 -21.56
CA SER A 50 20.92 -2.04 -22.71
C SER A 50 20.50 -1.10 -23.83
N SER A 51 21.48 -0.50 -24.52
CA SER A 51 21.24 0.37 -25.69
C SER A 51 20.59 -0.38 -26.86
N THR A 52 20.58 -1.71 -26.85
CA THR A 52 19.91 -2.55 -27.86
C THR A 52 18.48 -2.92 -27.48
N THR A 53 18.02 -2.54 -26.28
CA THR A 53 16.66 -2.82 -25.82
C THR A 53 15.68 -1.84 -26.46
N GLU A 54 14.67 -2.37 -27.14
CA GLU A 54 13.51 -1.60 -27.58
C GLU A 54 12.60 -1.36 -26.36
N ILE A 55 12.28 -0.10 -26.10
CA ILE A 55 11.52 0.33 -24.92
C ILE A 55 10.18 0.92 -25.36
N LYS A 56 9.09 0.42 -24.77
CA LYS A 56 7.76 1.05 -24.85
C LYS A 56 7.38 1.62 -23.49
N ILE A 57 7.01 2.89 -23.42
CA ILE A 57 6.51 3.52 -22.19
C ILE A 57 4.99 3.68 -22.31
N PHE A 58 4.27 3.18 -21.32
CA PHE A 58 2.85 3.45 -21.09
C PHE A 58 2.74 4.31 -19.83
N ASP A 59 2.57 5.62 -20.01
CA ASP A 59 2.56 6.64 -18.96
C ASP A 59 1.17 7.21 -18.69
N LYS A 60 0.11 6.49 -19.08
CA LYS A 60 -1.28 6.93 -18.98
C LYS A 60 -1.97 6.47 -17.70
N VAL A 61 -1.22 6.03 -16.69
CA VAL A 61 -1.82 5.55 -15.43
C VAL A 61 -2.23 6.73 -14.56
N GLU A 62 -3.52 6.83 -14.29
CA GLU A 62 -4.13 7.77 -13.36
C GLU A 62 -4.21 7.21 -11.92
N PRO A 63 -4.33 8.07 -10.89
CA PRO A 63 -4.61 7.63 -9.52
C PRO A 63 -5.89 6.80 -9.44
N ASN A 64 -5.85 5.66 -8.74
CA ASN A 64 -6.93 4.65 -8.70
C ASN A 64 -7.34 4.15 -10.10
N PRO A 65 -6.42 3.45 -10.81
CA PRO A 65 -6.51 3.21 -12.25
C PRO A 65 -7.82 2.55 -12.66
N SER A 66 -8.45 3.08 -13.70
CA SER A 66 -9.70 2.57 -14.26
C SER A 66 -9.50 1.31 -15.10
N MET A 67 -10.56 0.50 -15.23
CA MET A 67 -10.58 -0.62 -16.17
C MET A 67 -10.21 -0.20 -17.60
N THR A 68 -10.62 0.99 -18.04
CA THR A 68 -10.29 1.53 -19.36
C THR A 68 -8.78 1.74 -19.53
N THR A 69 -8.09 2.24 -18.50
CA THR A 69 -6.63 2.36 -18.50
C THR A 69 -5.97 0.99 -18.59
N ILE A 70 -6.49 -0.01 -17.87
CA ILE A 70 -5.98 -1.39 -17.95
C ILE A 70 -6.16 -1.97 -19.36
N GLU A 71 -7.32 -1.77 -19.99
CA GLU A 71 -7.59 -2.23 -21.36
C GLU A 71 -6.66 -1.58 -22.39
N ASN A 72 -6.41 -0.27 -22.25
CA ASN A 72 -5.47 0.45 -23.12
C ASN A 72 -4.03 -0.06 -22.94
N GLY A 73 -3.60 -0.26 -21.69
CA GLY A 73 -2.28 -0.82 -21.40
C GLY A 73 -2.14 -2.27 -21.88
N LEU A 74 -3.20 -3.07 -21.78
CA LEU A 74 -3.24 -4.44 -22.30
C LEU A 74 -3.13 -4.45 -23.82
N LYS A 75 -3.82 -3.56 -24.53
CA LYS A 75 -3.67 -3.42 -25.98
C LYS A 75 -2.23 -3.11 -26.34
N ASP A 76 -1.62 -2.13 -25.67
CA ASP A 76 -0.23 -1.75 -25.90
C ASP A 76 0.75 -2.88 -25.61
N PHE A 77 0.47 -3.68 -24.58
CA PHE A 77 1.23 -4.86 -24.20
C PHE A 77 1.14 -5.96 -25.27
N ILE A 78 -0.06 -6.25 -25.79
CA ILE A 78 -0.26 -7.28 -26.82
C ILE A 78 0.40 -6.87 -28.14
N ASP A 79 0.25 -5.61 -28.55
CA ASP A 79 0.85 -5.11 -29.80
C ASP A 79 2.38 -5.08 -29.75
N PHE A 80 2.95 -4.77 -28.59
CA PHE A 80 4.40 -4.66 -28.42
C PHE A 80 5.09 -6.01 -28.15
N GLU A 81 4.38 -6.93 -27.48
CA GLU A 81 4.86 -8.24 -27.04
C GLU A 81 6.13 -8.21 -26.16
N PRO A 82 6.14 -7.47 -25.03
CA PRO A 82 7.33 -7.35 -24.20
C PRO A 82 7.78 -8.70 -23.63
N GLN A 83 9.08 -8.81 -23.34
CA GLN A 83 9.68 -9.93 -22.61
C GLN A 83 9.79 -9.62 -21.11
N CYS A 84 9.91 -8.34 -20.78
CA CYS A 84 9.94 -7.82 -19.43
C CYS A 84 9.03 -6.60 -19.32
N VAL A 85 8.32 -6.50 -18.21
CA VAL A 85 7.56 -5.32 -17.83
C VAL A 85 8.13 -4.74 -16.54
N ILE A 86 8.31 -3.42 -16.53
CA ILE A 86 8.75 -2.66 -15.36
C ILE A 86 7.61 -1.75 -14.93
N ALA A 87 7.09 -1.94 -13.72
CA ALA A 87 6.24 -0.93 -13.09
C ALA A 87 7.13 0.11 -12.40
N LEU A 88 6.98 1.38 -12.77
CA LEU A 88 7.62 2.51 -12.09
C LEU A 88 6.52 3.42 -11.57
N GLY A 89 6.47 3.63 -10.26
CA GLY A 89 5.52 4.56 -9.66
C GLY A 89 5.09 4.16 -8.25
N GLY A 90 4.04 4.82 -7.76
CA GLY A 90 3.35 4.40 -6.54
C GLY A 90 2.41 3.22 -6.79
N GLY A 91 1.50 2.97 -5.82
CA GLY A 91 0.55 1.86 -5.91
C GLY A 91 -0.30 1.85 -7.18
N SER A 92 -0.73 3.00 -7.69
CA SER A 92 -1.53 3.05 -8.92
C SER A 92 -0.81 2.48 -10.14
N SER A 93 0.46 2.85 -10.37
CA SER A 93 1.27 2.34 -11.49
C SER A 93 1.59 0.86 -11.34
N ILE A 94 1.92 0.41 -10.12
CA ILE A 94 2.22 -1.00 -9.86
C ILE A 94 0.97 -1.86 -10.02
N ASP A 95 -0.17 -1.45 -9.46
CA ASP A 95 -1.44 -2.15 -9.57
C ASP A 95 -1.93 -2.17 -11.03
N ALA A 96 -1.83 -1.06 -11.77
CA ALA A 96 -2.16 -1.05 -13.18
C ALA A 96 -1.32 -2.06 -13.97
N CYS A 97 -0.02 -2.10 -13.72
CA CYS A 97 0.88 -3.08 -14.35
C CYS A 97 0.49 -4.53 -14.01
N LYS A 98 0.19 -4.81 -12.74
CA LYS A 98 -0.29 -6.11 -12.27
C LYS A 98 -1.57 -6.54 -12.96
N ALA A 99 -2.55 -5.64 -13.07
CA ALA A 99 -3.81 -5.90 -13.74
C ALA A 99 -3.62 -6.17 -15.23
N ILE A 100 -2.76 -5.39 -15.92
CA ILE A 100 -2.39 -5.64 -17.33
C ILE A 100 -1.80 -7.05 -17.48
N LEU A 101 -0.85 -7.42 -16.62
CA LEU A 101 -0.23 -8.76 -16.64
C LEU A 101 -1.26 -9.86 -16.36
N TYR A 102 -2.13 -9.67 -15.37
CA TYR A 102 -3.20 -10.62 -15.04
C TYR A 102 -4.09 -10.91 -16.24
N PHE A 103 -4.61 -9.86 -16.90
CA PHE A 103 -5.48 -10.05 -18.07
C PHE A 103 -4.72 -10.60 -19.28
N ALA A 104 -3.43 -10.25 -19.46
CA ALA A 104 -2.58 -10.86 -20.47
C ALA A 104 -2.40 -12.36 -20.25
N TYR A 105 -2.15 -12.80 -19.01
CA TYR A 105 -2.04 -14.22 -18.66
C TYR A 105 -3.36 -14.96 -18.83
N GLU A 106 -4.49 -14.36 -18.46
CA GLU A 106 -5.82 -14.96 -18.72
C GLU A 106 -6.10 -15.12 -20.23
N LEU A 107 -5.67 -14.17 -21.05
CA LEU A 107 -5.73 -14.29 -22.51
C LEU A 107 -4.82 -15.41 -23.03
N TYR A 108 -3.55 -15.45 -22.58
CA TYR A 108 -2.60 -16.50 -22.96
C TYR A 108 -3.11 -17.90 -22.58
N LYS A 109 -3.69 -18.06 -21.39
CA LYS A 109 -4.33 -19.30 -20.94
C LYS A 109 -5.46 -19.74 -21.89
N LYS A 110 -6.34 -18.81 -22.30
CA LYS A 110 -7.41 -19.10 -23.27
C LYS A 110 -6.87 -19.51 -24.64
N LEU A 111 -5.77 -18.88 -25.08
CA LEU A 111 -5.11 -19.17 -26.35
C LEU A 111 -4.11 -20.33 -26.29
N LYS A 112 -3.93 -20.97 -25.13
CA LYS A 112 -2.92 -22.03 -24.87
C LYS A 112 -1.49 -21.58 -25.20
N ILE A 113 -1.18 -20.30 -24.98
CA ILE A 113 0.16 -19.74 -25.11
C ILE A 113 0.86 -19.88 -23.76
N ASN A 114 2.05 -20.50 -23.76
CA ASN A 114 2.90 -20.58 -22.58
C ASN A 114 4.02 -19.53 -22.68
N LYS A 115 3.71 -18.30 -22.29
CA LYS A 115 4.66 -17.17 -22.28
C LYS A 115 4.74 -16.62 -20.87
N LYS A 116 5.94 -16.61 -20.29
CA LYS A 116 6.23 -15.93 -19.01
C LYS A 116 6.80 -14.56 -19.31
N ILE A 117 6.33 -13.56 -18.59
CA ILE A 117 6.80 -12.19 -18.65
C ILE A 117 7.58 -11.91 -17.37
N TYR A 118 8.80 -11.38 -17.51
CA TYR A 118 9.59 -10.99 -16.34
C TYR A 118 9.06 -9.68 -15.77
N PHE A 119 8.64 -9.67 -14.52
CA PHE A 119 8.01 -8.50 -13.90
C PHE A 119 8.92 -7.87 -12.83
N ILE A 120 9.24 -6.59 -13.01
CA ILE A 120 10.02 -5.80 -12.07
C ILE A 120 9.14 -4.67 -11.54
N ALA A 121 9.11 -4.48 -10.22
CA ALA A 121 8.45 -3.35 -9.59
C ALA A 121 9.48 -2.39 -8.97
N ILE A 122 9.34 -1.10 -9.27
CA ILE A 122 10.19 -0.02 -8.77
C ILE A 122 9.27 0.99 -8.07
N PRO A 123 9.03 0.84 -6.75
CA PRO A 123 8.17 1.76 -6.02
C PRO A 123 8.82 3.14 -5.93
N THR A 124 8.05 4.18 -6.24
CA THR A 124 8.44 5.60 -6.11
C THR A 124 7.74 6.29 -4.93
N THR A 125 7.01 5.51 -4.14
CA THR A 125 6.40 5.92 -2.87
C THR A 125 6.69 4.88 -1.80
N SER A 126 6.80 5.30 -0.55
CA SER A 126 6.95 4.41 0.61
C SER A 126 5.61 4.27 1.34
N GLY A 127 4.72 3.42 0.82
CA GLY A 127 3.37 3.23 1.36
C GLY A 127 2.77 1.86 1.08
N THR A 128 2.46 1.62 -0.19
CA THR A 128 1.55 0.54 -0.58
C THR A 128 2.11 -0.86 -0.40
N GLY A 129 3.44 -1.02 -0.46
CA GLY A 129 4.08 -2.35 -0.48
C GLY A 129 3.65 -3.19 -1.69
N SER A 130 3.07 -2.58 -2.73
CA SER A 130 2.53 -3.32 -3.88
C SER A 130 3.63 -4.07 -4.63
N GLU A 131 4.89 -3.63 -4.54
CA GLU A 131 6.04 -4.33 -5.11
C GLU A 131 6.30 -5.72 -4.51
N VAL A 132 5.63 -6.10 -3.42
CA VAL A 132 5.80 -7.39 -2.73
C VAL A 132 4.49 -8.11 -2.43
N THR A 133 3.39 -7.71 -3.08
CA THR A 133 2.06 -8.29 -2.82
C THR A 133 1.43 -8.87 -4.08
N SER A 134 0.48 -9.79 -3.88
CA SER A 134 -0.32 -10.43 -4.92
C SER A 134 -1.65 -9.73 -5.19
N TYR A 135 -1.82 -8.52 -4.65
CA TYR A 135 -3.04 -7.72 -4.78
C TYR A 135 -2.88 -6.62 -5.83
N SER A 136 -3.98 -6.27 -6.48
CA SER A 136 -4.11 -5.10 -7.35
C SER A 136 -5.50 -4.51 -7.17
N VAL A 137 -5.59 -3.20 -7.01
CA VAL A 137 -6.87 -2.49 -6.91
C VAL A 137 -7.10 -1.63 -8.15
N ILE A 138 -8.23 -1.85 -8.82
CA ILE A 138 -8.65 -1.12 -10.03
C ILE A 138 -10.06 -0.57 -9.85
N THR A 139 -10.40 0.47 -10.58
CA THR A 139 -11.71 1.12 -10.51
C THR A 139 -12.57 0.74 -11.71
N LYS A 140 -13.81 0.31 -11.46
CA LYS A 140 -14.82 0.06 -12.49
C LYS A 140 -16.14 0.69 -12.07
N ASP A 141 -16.71 1.55 -12.91
CA ASP A 141 -18.00 2.20 -12.66
C ASP A 141 -18.08 2.85 -11.26
N GLU A 142 -17.03 3.59 -10.86
CA GLU A 142 -16.85 4.21 -9.52
C GLU A 142 -16.65 3.24 -8.33
N HIS A 143 -16.63 1.93 -8.58
CA HIS A 143 -16.38 0.91 -7.56
C HIS A 143 -14.94 0.39 -7.62
N LYS A 144 -14.32 0.20 -6.46
CA LYS A 144 -13.01 -0.46 -6.35
C LYS A 144 -13.19 -1.98 -6.46
N ILE A 145 -12.41 -2.60 -7.33
CA ILE A 145 -12.30 -4.05 -7.50
C ILE A 145 -10.90 -4.46 -7.07
N ALA A 146 -10.81 -5.35 -6.09
CA ALA A 146 -9.56 -5.99 -5.69
C ALA A 146 -9.38 -7.30 -6.47
N LEU A 147 -8.29 -7.40 -7.23
CA LEU A 147 -7.78 -8.65 -7.79
C LEU A 147 -6.74 -9.23 -6.85
N ALA A 148 -6.76 -10.55 -6.67
CA ALA A 148 -5.77 -11.29 -5.88
C ALA A 148 -5.34 -12.52 -6.66
N ASN A 149 -4.07 -12.56 -7.08
CA ASN A 149 -3.52 -13.68 -7.84
C ASN A 149 -2.00 -13.69 -7.83
N ASP A 150 -1.41 -14.87 -7.65
CA ASP A 150 0.04 -15.08 -7.58
C ASP A 150 0.77 -14.67 -8.87
N LEU A 151 0.07 -14.70 -10.02
CA LEU A 151 0.61 -14.25 -11.31
C LEU A 151 0.93 -12.76 -11.33
N MET A 152 0.43 -11.99 -10.36
CA MET A 152 0.68 -10.55 -10.22
C MET A 152 1.86 -10.23 -9.31
N LEU A 153 2.52 -11.23 -8.70
CA LEU A 153 3.73 -10.96 -7.93
C LEU A 153 4.88 -10.58 -8.86
N PRO A 154 5.65 -9.52 -8.53
CA PRO A 154 6.90 -9.27 -9.22
C PRO A 154 7.86 -10.46 -9.11
N ASP A 155 8.74 -10.60 -10.10
CA ASP A 155 9.94 -11.43 -9.97
C ASP A 155 11.02 -10.68 -9.17
N VAL A 156 11.08 -9.34 -9.32
CA VAL A 156 12.04 -8.44 -8.63
C VAL A 156 11.35 -7.17 -8.12
N ALA A 157 11.69 -6.75 -6.89
CA ALA A 157 11.43 -5.40 -6.40
C ALA A 157 12.75 -4.62 -6.27
N LEU A 158 12.83 -3.43 -6.87
CA LEU A 158 13.99 -2.53 -6.78
C LEU A 158 13.65 -1.34 -5.87
N LEU A 159 14.11 -1.38 -4.63
CA LEU A 159 13.90 -0.32 -3.65
C LEU A 159 14.99 0.75 -3.79
N SER A 160 14.76 1.71 -4.69
CA SER A 160 15.69 2.83 -4.93
C SER A 160 15.16 4.14 -4.37
N THR A 161 15.92 4.76 -3.47
CA THR A 161 15.56 6.04 -2.85
C THR A 161 15.70 7.25 -3.79
N LYS A 162 16.26 7.06 -4.99
CA LYS A 162 16.39 8.09 -6.03
C LYS A 162 15.04 8.71 -6.41
N PHE A 163 13.96 7.94 -6.33
CA PHE A 163 12.61 8.38 -6.69
C PHE A 163 11.85 9.06 -5.55
N LEU A 164 12.37 9.01 -4.32
CA LEU A 164 11.65 9.46 -3.12
C LEU A 164 11.94 10.91 -2.73
N GLY A 165 13.04 11.49 -3.25
CA GLY A 165 13.50 12.82 -2.85
C GLY A 165 12.58 13.98 -3.25
N ALA A 166 11.78 13.80 -4.31
CA ALA A 166 10.88 14.82 -4.85
C ALA A 166 9.44 14.73 -4.28
N LEU A 167 9.15 13.74 -3.42
CA LEU A 167 7.80 13.54 -2.89
C LEU A 167 7.35 14.74 -2.05
N PRO A 168 6.12 15.26 -2.27
CA PRO A 168 5.54 16.24 -1.38
C PRO A 168 5.44 15.70 0.04
N ALA A 169 5.66 16.56 1.05
CA ALA A 169 5.59 16.16 2.46
C ALA A 169 4.24 15.51 2.81
N LYS A 170 3.13 16.00 2.21
CA LYS A 170 1.80 15.40 2.37
C LYS A 170 1.76 13.94 1.90
N VAL A 171 2.40 13.61 0.77
CA VAL A 171 2.47 12.24 0.27
C VAL A 171 3.28 11.37 1.23
N VAL A 172 4.43 11.86 1.73
CA VAL A 172 5.24 11.15 2.73
C VAL A 172 4.45 10.83 4.00
N ALA A 173 3.67 11.81 4.50
CA ALA A 173 2.81 11.62 5.66
C ALA A 173 1.74 10.56 5.40
N ASP A 174 1.01 10.69 4.29
CA ASP A 174 -0.10 9.80 3.95
C ASP A 174 0.41 8.37 3.75
N THR A 175 1.45 8.18 2.93
CA THR A 175 1.98 6.85 2.63
C THR A 175 2.69 6.24 3.83
N GLY A 176 3.39 7.02 4.65
CA GLY A 176 4.02 6.51 5.87
C GLY A 176 3.01 6.04 6.92
N MET A 177 1.88 6.72 7.06
CA MET A 177 0.79 6.26 7.93
C MET A 177 0.07 5.03 7.36
N ASP A 178 0.04 4.88 6.04
CA ASP A 178 -0.42 3.66 5.37
C ASP A 178 0.46 2.46 5.77
N VAL A 179 1.80 2.62 5.74
CA VAL A 179 2.75 1.60 6.22
C VAL A 179 2.46 1.21 7.68
N LEU A 180 2.25 2.19 8.55
CA LEU A 180 1.93 1.93 9.95
C LEU A 180 0.61 1.14 10.08
N THR A 181 -0.38 1.48 9.26
CA THR A 181 -1.67 0.77 9.22
C THR A 181 -1.50 -0.67 8.78
N HIS A 182 -0.83 -0.88 7.65
CA HIS A 182 -0.51 -2.21 7.12
C HIS A 182 0.16 -3.08 8.17
N ALA A 183 1.21 -2.55 8.83
CA ALA A 183 1.97 -3.30 9.80
C ALA A 183 1.16 -3.60 11.08
N LEU A 184 0.40 -2.64 11.61
CA LEU A 184 -0.45 -2.86 12.78
C LEU A 184 -1.55 -3.88 12.51
N GLU A 185 -2.28 -3.74 11.39
CA GLU A 185 -3.35 -4.67 11.05
C GLU A 185 -2.81 -6.08 10.76
N ALA A 186 -1.71 -6.20 10.03
CA ALA A 186 -1.06 -7.50 9.81
C ALA A 186 -0.60 -8.15 11.13
N TYR A 187 -0.11 -7.34 12.08
CA TYR A 187 0.32 -7.83 13.40
C TYR A 187 -0.88 -8.37 14.21
N VAL A 188 -1.99 -7.64 14.21
CA VAL A 188 -3.17 -8.00 15.02
C VAL A 188 -4.17 -8.92 14.35
N SER A 189 -4.07 -9.11 13.04
CA SER A 189 -4.92 -9.99 12.24
C SER A 189 -5.11 -11.38 12.85
N THR A 190 -6.30 -11.96 12.63
CA THR A 190 -6.62 -13.36 12.95
C THR A 190 -5.82 -14.36 12.10
N ASN A 191 -5.27 -13.93 10.97
CA ASN A 191 -4.38 -14.72 10.12
C ASN A 191 -2.89 -14.42 10.35
N ALA A 192 -2.56 -13.64 11.39
CA ALA A 192 -1.18 -13.36 11.77
C ALA A 192 -0.38 -14.64 12.04
N ASN A 193 0.89 -14.62 11.64
CA ASN A 193 1.84 -15.72 11.85
C ASN A 193 3.22 -15.19 12.28
N PRO A 194 4.11 -16.03 12.86
CA PRO A 194 5.39 -15.57 13.40
C PRO A 194 6.31 -14.88 12.37
N PHE A 195 6.29 -15.29 11.10
CA PHE A 195 7.11 -14.68 10.06
C PHE A 195 6.61 -13.27 9.73
N ALA A 196 5.31 -13.14 9.45
CA ALA A 196 4.70 -11.86 9.12
C ALA A 196 4.72 -10.87 10.29
N THR A 197 4.46 -11.34 11.51
CA THR A 197 4.50 -10.49 12.72
C THR A 197 5.91 -9.97 13.02
N SER A 198 6.96 -10.74 12.70
CA SER A 198 8.36 -10.29 12.81
C SER A 198 8.68 -9.14 11.84
N LEU A 199 8.16 -9.22 10.61
CA LEU A 199 8.31 -8.14 9.63
C LEU A 199 7.46 -6.92 9.99
N ALA A 200 6.22 -7.13 10.42
CA ALA A 200 5.31 -6.08 10.86
C ALA A 200 5.91 -5.28 12.02
N ILE A 201 6.41 -5.94 13.07
CA ILE A 201 6.98 -5.21 14.22
C ILE A 201 8.23 -4.41 13.85
N LYS A 202 9.08 -4.94 12.95
CA LYS A 202 10.25 -4.19 12.46
C LYS A 202 9.81 -2.99 11.61
N SER A 203 8.78 -3.14 10.79
CA SER A 203 8.19 -2.02 10.03
C SER A 203 7.67 -0.91 10.96
N ILE A 204 6.92 -1.27 12.01
CA ILE A 204 6.40 -0.30 13.00
C ILE A 204 7.57 0.46 13.67
N LYS A 205 8.64 -0.24 14.07
CA LYS A 205 9.84 0.40 14.65
C LYS A 205 10.48 1.40 13.71
N LEU A 206 10.67 1.03 12.43
CA LEU A 206 11.26 1.94 11.46
C LEU A 206 10.39 3.18 11.22
N ILE A 207 9.06 3.03 11.15
CA ILE A 207 8.15 4.18 11.06
C ILE A 207 8.25 5.06 12.30
N PHE A 208 8.22 4.48 13.50
CA PHE A 208 8.36 5.18 14.78
C PHE A 208 9.64 6.04 14.82
N GLU A 209 10.76 5.48 14.37
CA GLU A 209 12.07 6.13 14.41
C GLU A 209 12.29 7.17 13.28
N ASN A 210 11.70 6.97 12.10
CA ASN A 210 12.15 7.67 10.89
C ASN A 210 11.09 8.52 10.18
N LEU A 211 9.79 8.24 10.33
CA LEU A 211 8.77 8.88 9.48
C LEU A 211 8.71 10.40 9.65
N VAL A 212 8.76 10.90 10.88
CA VAL A 212 8.75 12.35 11.14
C VAL A 212 9.99 13.03 10.55
N THR A 213 11.15 12.37 10.63
CA THR A 213 12.40 12.87 10.05
C THR A 213 12.30 12.94 8.53
N HIS A 214 11.81 11.87 7.88
CA HIS A 214 11.63 11.83 6.43
C HIS A 214 10.58 12.86 5.95
N TYR A 215 9.48 13.02 6.70
CA TYR A 215 8.46 14.03 6.44
C TYR A 215 9.04 15.44 6.48
N ASN A 216 9.83 15.77 7.51
CA ASN A 216 10.42 17.11 7.69
C ASN A 216 11.54 17.41 6.69
N ASP A 217 12.39 16.43 6.37
CA ASP A 217 13.50 16.59 5.43
C ASP A 217 13.74 15.33 4.57
N ARG A 218 13.41 15.45 3.27
CA ARG A 218 13.56 14.37 2.28
C ARG A 218 15.02 14.14 1.84
N LYS A 219 15.96 14.96 2.32
CA LYS A 219 17.41 14.82 2.02
C LYS A 219 18.14 13.88 2.98
N ILE A 220 17.53 13.55 4.12
CA ILE A 220 18.12 12.63 5.09
C ILE A 220 17.97 11.19 4.57
N GLU A 221 19.02 10.69 3.94
CA GLU A 221 19.02 9.40 3.23
C GLU A 221 18.59 8.24 4.12
N GLY A 222 19.17 8.12 5.32
CA GLY A 222 18.86 7.02 6.23
C GLY A 222 17.38 6.97 6.65
N ALA A 223 16.74 8.12 6.90
CA ALA A 223 15.33 8.15 7.27
C ALA A 223 14.43 7.75 6.10
N LYS A 224 14.74 8.25 4.90
CA LYS A 224 14.03 7.95 3.65
C LYS A 224 14.15 6.47 3.28
N GLU A 225 15.35 5.91 3.37
CA GLU A 225 15.60 4.48 3.12
C GLU A 225 14.87 3.60 4.14
N ASN A 226 14.94 3.92 5.43
CA ASN A 226 14.26 3.17 6.47
C ASN A 226 12.74 3.15 6.30
N VAL A 227 12.13 4.27 5.87
CA VAL A 227 10.68 4.30 5.58
C VAL A 227 10.34 3.46 4.34
N GLN A 228 11.21 3.42 3.32
CA GLN A 228 11.03 2.53 2.17
C GLN A 228 11.10 1.05 2.58
N PHE A 229 12.06 0.68 3.44
CA PHE A 229 12.15 -0.68 3.97
C PHE A 229 10.96 -1.03 4.85
N ALA A 230 10.47 -0.09 5.66
CA ALA A 230 9.27 -0.27 6.44
C ALA A 230 8.06 -0.59 5.55
N SER A 231 7.89 0.14 4.43
CA SER A 231 6.82 -0.10 3.47
C SER A 231 6.89 -1.50 2.87
N CYS A 232 8.06 -1.90 2.38
CA CYS A 232 8.26 -3.23 1.80
C CYS A 232 8.00 -4.35 2.85
N MET A 233 8.51 -4.22 4.08
CA MET A 233 8.26 -5.21 5.14
C MET A 233 6.79 -5.29 5.54
N ALA A 234 6.09 -4.16 5.60
CA ALA A 234 4.65 -4.15 5.85
C ALA A 234 3.89 -4.85 4.73
N GLY A 235 4.28 -4.60 3.47
CA GLY A 235 3.78 -5.30 2.28
C GLY A 235 3.83 -6.81 2.40
N ILE A 236 5.02 -7.35 2.69
CA ILE A 236 5.21 -8.80 2.89
C ILE A 236 4.36 -9.31 4.06
N ALA A 237 4.30 -8.54 5.15
CA ALA A 237 3.54 -8.94 6.33
C ALA A 237 2.04 -9.07 6.04
N PHE A 238 1.44 -8.08 5.36
CA PHE A 238 0.01 -8.09 5.09
C PHE A 238 -0.36 -9.00 3.91
N ASP A 239 0.51 -9.25 2.93
CA ASP A 239 0.25 -10.27 1.89
C ASP A 239 0.08 -11.66 2.53
N ASN A 240 0.76 -11.90 3.66
CA ASN A 240 0.76 -13.18 4.37
C ASN A 240 -0.15 -13.24 5.60
N SER A 241 -0.68 -12.11 6.08
CA SER A 241 -1.56 -12.04 7.26
C SER A 241 -2.89 -11.34 6.99
N SER A 242 -3.10 -10.81 5.80
CA SER A 242 -4.17 -9.88 5.48
C SER A 242 -4.17 -8.63 6.37
N LEU A 243 -5.26 -7.87 6.33
CA LEU A 243 -5.47 -6.59 7.00
C LEU A 243 -6.69 -6.68 7.94
N GLY A 244 -7.35 -5.56 8.22
CA GLY A 244 -8.52 -5.50 9.10
C GLY A 244 -9.53 -4.43 8.67
N ILE A 245 -10.40 -4.06 9.61
CA ILE A 245 -11.48 -3.10 9.33
C ILE A 245 -11.00 -1.67 9.10
N ASN A 246 -9.75 -1.31 9.46
CA ASN A 246 -9.24 0.03 9.14
C ASN A 246 -9.20 0.22 7.62
N HIS A 247 -8.58 -0.72 6.91
CA HIS A 247 -8.56 -0.70 5.45
C HIS A 247 -9.96 -0.76 4.83
N SER A 248 -10.85 -1.63 5.33
CA SER A 248 -12.22 -1.70 4.83
C SER A 248 -12.96 -0.36 4.94
N ILE A 249 -12.85 0.32 6.09
CA ILE A 249 -13.46 1.64 6.30
C ILE A 249 -12.75 2.67 5.41
N ALA A 250 -11.43 2.64 5.30
CA ALA A 250 -10.65 3.57 4.48
C ALA A 250 -10.93 3.44 2.98
N HIS A 251 -11.11 2.21 2.46
CA HIS A 251 -11.53 1.97 1.08
C HIS A 251 -12.88 2.63 0.79
N THR A 252 -13.86 2.38 1.66
CA THR A 252 -15.22 2.89 1.52
C THR A 252 -15.28 4.41 1.65
N VAL A 253 -14.70 4.98 2.71
CA VAL A 253 -14.68 6.43 2.96
C VAL A 253 -13.85 7.15 1.88
N GLY A 254 -12.69 6.60 1.52
CA GLY A 254 -11.83 7.17 0.48
C GLY A 254 -12.50 7.22 -0.88
N ALA A 255 -13.24 6.17 -1.26
CA ALA A 255 -14.01 6.14 -2.51
C ALA A 255 -15.15 7.18 -2.51
N LYS A 256 -15.94 7.25 -1.43
CA LYS A 256 -17.12 8.14 -1.37
C LYS A 256 -16.80 9.63 -1.23
N PHE A 257 -15.72 9.96 -0.54
CA PHE A 257 -15.38 11.36 -0.22
C PHE A 257 -14.06 11.81 -0.84
N HIS A 258 -13.52 11.03 -1.79
CA HIS A 258 -12.28 11.33 -2.53
C HIS A 258 -11.09 11.65 -1.61
N ILE A 259 -10.94 10.87 -0.53
CA ILE A 259 -9.84 11.00 0.43
C ILE A 259 -8.70 10.09 -0.03
N ALA A 260 -7.46 10.61 -0.01
CA ALA A 260 -6.28 9.80 -0.29
C ALA A 260 -6.20 8.60 0.67
N HIS A 261 -5.79 7.43 0.18
CA HIS A 261 -5.88 6.17 0.92
C HIS A 261 -5.18 6.21 2.28
N GLY A 262 -3.89 6.56 2.30
CA GLY A 262 -3.11 6.67 3.53
C GLY A 262 -3.64 7.74 4.49
N ARG A 263 -4.23 8.82 3.96
CA ARG A 263 -4.89 9.87 4.76
C ARG A 263 -6.14 9.33 5.46
N ALA A 264 -6.99 8.58 4.75
CA ALA A 264 -8.16 7.93 5.32
C ALA A 264 -7.75 6.93 6.41
N ASN A 265 -6.81 6.02 6.09
CA ASN A 265 -6.24 5.07 7.04
C ASN A 265 -5.71 5.75 8.31
N ALA A 266 -4.97 6.86 8.16
CA ALA A 266 -4.45 7.63 9.29
C ALA A 266 -5.56 8.25 10.15
N ILE A 267 -6.61 8.81 9.53
CA ILE A 267 -7.76 9.38 10.25
C ILE A 267 -8.45 8.28 11.09
N ILE A 268 -8.69 7.11 10.49
CA ILE A 268 -9.48 6.01 11.05
C ILE A 268 -8.73 5.21 12.13
N MET A 269 -7.41 5.03 11.97
CA MET A 269 -6.58 4.12 12.79
C MET A 269 -6.78 4.22 14.31
N PRO A 270 -6.79 5.41 14.94
CA PRO A 270 -6.96 5.51 16.39
C PRO A 270 -8.26 4.84 16.88
N TYR A 271 -9.35 5.05 16.14
CA TYR A 271 -10.67 4.54 16.50
C TYR A 271 -10.77 3.02 16.31
N VAL A 272 -10.07 2.46 15.31
CA VAL A 272 -10.01 1.01 15.10
C VAL A 272 -9.18 0.32 16.19
N ILE A 273 -8.07 0.93 16.62
CA ILE A 273 -7.28 0.43 17.77
C ILE A 273 -8.15 0.37 19.02
N GLU A 274 -8.99 1.39 19.27
CA GLU A 274 -9.89 1.43 20.41
C GLU A 274 -10.89 0.25 20.42
N VAL A 275 -11.60 0.01 19.31
CA VAL A 275 -12.64 -1.02 19.25
C VAL A 275 -12.10 -2.44 19.13
N ASN A 276 -10.86 -2.64 18.67
CA ASN A 276 -10.25 -3.96 18.53
C ASN A 276 -9.76 -4.50 19.89
N THR A 277 -10.69 -4.80 20.81
CA THR A 277 -10.40 -5.25 22.17
C THR A 277 -9.75 -6.64 22.25
N GLU A 278 -10.03 -7.53 21.30
CA GLU A 278 -9.40 -8.87 21.23
C GLU A 278 -7.90 -8.77 20.90
N ALA A 279 -7.46 -7.62 20.37
CA ALA A 279 -6.06 -7.33 20.07
C ALA A 279 -5.33 -6.57 21.18
N ASN A 280 -5.96 -6.30 22.34
CA ASN A 280 -5.36 -5.51 23.42
C ASN A 280 -3.95 -6.01 23.81
N LYS A 281 -3.78 -7.34 23.97
CA LYS A 281 -2.49 -7.94 24.30
C LYS A 281 -1.43 -7.68 23.22
N LYS A 282 -1.80 -7.81 21.94
CA LYS A 282 -0.88 -7.56 20.82
C LYS A 282 -0.51 -6.08 20.70
N TYR A 283 -1.45 -5.16 20.93
CA TYR A 283 -1.14 -3.73 20.97
C TYR A 283 -0.21 -3.38 22.13
N TYR A 284 -0.40 -4.01 23.29
CA TYR A 284 0.54 -3.94 24.41
C TYR A 284 1.94 -4.44 24.02
N GLU A 285 2.05 -5.57 23.31
CA GLU A 285 3.32 -6.10 22.83
C GLU A 285 4.02 -5.12 21.88
N VAL A 286 3.28 -4.45 20.99
CA VAL A 286 3.83 -3.38 20.14
C VAL A 286 4.40 -2.24 20.98
N SER A 287 3.68 -1.77 22.00
CA SER A 287 4.17 -0.70 22.89
C SER A 287 5.45 -1.10 23.63
N ARG A 288 5.53 -2.33 24.13
CA ARG A 288 6.73 -2.89 24.76
C ARG A 288 7.93 -2.85 23.81
N GLU A 289 7.73 -3.26 22.56
CA GLU A 289 8.76 -3.30 21.53
C GLU A 289 9.24 -1.91 21.10
N LEU A 290 8.37 -0.90 21.21
CA LEU A 290 8.69 0.51 20.97
C LEU A 290 9.28 1.22 22.20
N GLY A 291 9.35 0.55 23.35
CA GLY A 291 9.82 1.16 24.60
C GLY A 291 8.85 2.20 25.19
N LEU A 292 7.55 2.10 24.85
CA LEU A 292 6.50 2.94 25.41
C LEU A 292 6.04 2.40 26.79
N PRO A 293 5.44 3.23 27.66
CA PRO A 293 4.86 2.78 28.93
C PRO A 293 3.86 1.65 28.72
N ALA A 294 4.08 0.53 29.41
CA ALA A 294 3.35 -0.71 29.23
C ALA A 294 3.60 -1.63 30.43
N ASP A 295 3.25 -1.18 31.63
CA ASP A 295 3.25 -1.98 32.85
C ASP A 295 2.03 -2.91 32.89
N THR A 296 0.92 -2.50 32.27
CA THR A 296 -0.30 -3.31 32.07
C THR A 296 -0.71 -3.36 30.60
N ILE A 297 -1.58 -4.31 30.24
CA ILE A 297 -2.13 -4.43 28.88
C ILE A 297 -2.89 -3.16 28.50
N GLU A 298 -3.70 -2.63 29.41
CA GLU A 298 -4.49 -1.42 29.23
C GLU A 298 -3.60 -0.20 29.01
N GLU A 299 -2.54 -0.05 29.81
CA GLU A 299 -1.57 1.04 29.64
C GLU A 299 -0.84 0.90 28.30
N GLY A 300 -0.36 -0.30 27.97
CA GLY A 300 0.34 -0.53 26.69
C GLY A 300 -0.51 -0.17 25.49
N LYS A 301 -1.80 -0.55 25.48
CA LYS A 301 -2.73 -0.13 24.42
C LYS A 301 -2.91 1.39 24.38
N SER A 302 -3.09 2.03 25.53
CA SER A 302 -3.28 3.48 25.64
C SER A 302 -2.04 4.27 25.17
N SER A 303 -0.84 3.76 25.46
CA SER A 303 0.42 4.29 24.98
C SER A 303 0.55 4.19 23.46
N LEU A 304 0.17 3.06 22.86
CA LEU A 304 0.16 2.91 21.39
C LEU A 304 -0.80 3.92 20.75
N LEU A 305 -2.00 4.05 21.30
CA LEU A 305 -3.01 5.00 20.82
C LEU A 305 -2.50 6.44 20.91
N SER A 306 -1.81 6.79 22.01
CA SER A 306 -1.20 8.09 22.20
C SER A 306 -0.08 8.35 21.19
N PHE A 307 0.77 7.36 20.93
CA PHE A 307 1.80 7.44 19.88
C PHE A 307 1.17 7.73 18.51
N VAL A 308 0.16 6.96 18.10
CA VAL A 308 -0.51 7.16 16.81
C VAL A 308 -1.09 8.57 16.70
N ARG A 309 -1.77 9.06 17.75
CA ARG A 309 -2.36 10.42 17.77
C ARG A 309 -1.28 11.50 17.66
N ILE A 310 -0.20 11.40 18.43
CA ILE A 310 0.94 12.34 18.37
C ILE A 310 1.60 12.31 17.00
N LEU A 311 1.76 11.13 16.39
CA LEU A 311 2.35 10.99 15.07
C LEU A 311 1.47 11.68 14.00
N LYS A 312 0.15 11.47 14.03
CA LYS A 312 -0.79 12.18 13.15
C LYS A 312 -0.64 13.70 13.25
N GLU A 313 -0.62 14.23 14.47
CA GLU A 313 -0.47 15.67 14.71
C GLU A 313 0.85 16.20 14.13
N LYS A 314 1.97 15.51 14.36
CA LYS A 314 3.29 15.88 13.81
C LYS A 314 3.34 15.86 12.29
N LEU A 315 2.50 15.05 11.64
CA LEU A 315 2.44 14.92 10.18
C LEU A 315 1.37 15.85 9.55
N GLY A 316 0.68 16.66 10.34
CA GLY A 316 -0.40 17.53 9.86
C GLY A 316 -1.58 16.73 9.34
N ILE A 317 -1.94 15.64 10.02
CA ILE A 317 -3.09 14.80 9.70
C ILE A 317 -4.27 15.15 10.60
N GLU A 318 -5.43 15.29 9.98
CA GLU A 318 -6.67 15.67 10.63
C GLU A 318 -7.09 14.62 11.68
N LYS A 319 -7.74 15.10 12.73
CA LYS A 319 -8.19 14.23 13.81
C LYS A 319 -9.28 13.28 13.33
N CYS A 320 -10.27 13.81 12.59
CA CYS A 320 -11.49 13.14 12.17
C CYS A 320 -11.93 13.57 10.76
N LEU A 321 -12.98 12.93 10.22
CA LEU A 321 -13.49 13.26 8.87
C LEU A 321 -14.15 14.65 8.81
N LYS A 322 -14.73 15.12 9.91
CA LYS A 322 -15.26 16.49 10.00
C LYS A 322 -14.15 17.53 9.82
N ASP A 323 -13.00 17.33 10.48
CA ASP A 323 -11.86 18.24 10.37
C ASP A 323 -11.20 18.19 8.98
N TYR A 324 -11.30 17.04 8.29
CA TYR A 324 -10.91 16.91 6.87
C TYR A 324 -11.83 17.68 5.91
N GLY A 325 -13.06 17.98 6.33
CA GLY A 325 -14.05 18.74 5.55
C GLY A 325 -15.17 17.90 4.94
N VAL A 326 -15.42 16.67 5.43
CA VAL A 326 -16.56 15.87 4.98
C VAL A 326 -17.88 16.43 5.54
N ASP A 327 -18.85 16.71 4.67
CA ASP A 327 -20.18 17.18 5.06
C ASP A 327 -20.95 16.10 5.84
N PHE A 328 -21.57 16.51 6.96
CA PHE A 328 -22.25 15.57 7.86
C PHE A 328 -23.50 14.95 7.24
N GLU A 329 -24.29 15.73 6.51
CA GLU A 329 -25.56 15.24 5.94
C GLU A 329 -25.29 14.26 4.79
N ILE A 330 -24.27 14.53 3.97
CA ILE A 330 -23.79 13.56 2.97
C ILE A 330 -23.26 12.30 3.67
N PHE A 331 -22.39 12.45 4.68
CA PHE A 331 -21.83 11.31 5.42
C PHE A 331 -22.91 10.43 6.03
N LYS A 332 -23.86 11.03 6.74
CA LYS A 332 -24.98 10.37 7.39
C LYS A 332 -25.86 9.60 6.40
N ARG A 333 -26.15 10.17 5.23
CA ARG A 333 -26.92 9.51 4.17
C ARG A 333 -26.20 8.29 3.60
N GLU A 334 -24.88 8.31 3.55
CA GLU A 334 -24.08 7.21 3.01
C GLU A 334 -23.83 6.07 4.00
N ILE A 335 -24.13 6.22 5.31
CA ILE A 335 -23.89 5.19 6.34
C ILE A 335 -24.41 3.80 5.92
N PRO A 336 -25.65 3.62 5.42
CA PRO A 336 -26.14 2.30 5.03
C PRO A 336 -25.32 1.66 3.90
N ASN A 337 -24.92 2.46 2.91
CA ASN A 337 -24.08 1.98 1.80
C ASN A 337 -22.68 1.64 2.32
N MET A 338 -22.09 2.53 3.13
CA MET A 338 -20.77 2.31 3.71
C MET A 338 -20.71 1.02 4.52
N LEU A 339 -21.73 0.76 5.35
CA LEU A 339 -21.83 -0.47 6.13
C LEU A 339 -21.87 -1.72 5.24
N SER A 340 -22.62 -1.66 4.13
CA SER A 340 -22.68 -2.76 3.16
C SER A 340 -21.31 -3.04 2.53
N ASP A 341 -20.61 -1.97 2.12
CA ASP A 341 -19.31 -2.05 1.46
C ASP A 341 -18.23 -2.59 2.42
N ILE A 342 -18.16 -2.04 3.64
CA ILE A 342 -17.21 -2.46 4.69
C ILE A 342 -17.38 -3.96 4.99
N LYS A 343 -18.61 -4.45 5.09
CA LYS A 343 -18.88 -5.87 5.40
C LYS A 343 -18.56 -6.81 4.23
N LYS A 344 -18.54 -6.32 3.00
CA LYS A 344 -18.16 -7.09 1.80
C LYS A 344 -16.66 -7.05 1.52
N ASP A 345 -15.95 -6.06 2.05
CA ASP A 345 -14.51 -5.95 1.89
C ASP A 345 -13.80 -7.16 2.53
N ILE A 346 -12.89 -7.77 1.77
CA ILE A 346 -12.15 -8.95 2.19
C ILE A 346 -11.31 -8.70 3.45
N CYS A 347 -10.82 -7.47 3.66
CA CYS A 347 -9.99 -7.11 4.82
C CYS A 347 -10.76 -7.28 6.14
N THR A 348 -12.08 -7.06 6.14
CA THR A 348 -12.94 -7.24 7.32
C THR A 348 -12.93 -8.67 7.84
N THR A 349 -12.73 -9.66 6.96
CA THR A 349 -12.74 -11.10 7.30
C THR A 349 -11.71 -11.44 8.37
N TYR A 350 -10.57 -10.75 8.37
CA TYR A 350 -9.42 -11.10 9.20
C TYR A 350 -9.25 -10.20 10.42
N ASN A 351 -10.15 -9.24 10.62
CA ASN A 351 -10.12 -8.36 11.79
C ASN A 351 -10.33 -9.16 13.10
N PRO A 352 -9.58 -8.85 14.18
CA PRO A 352 -9.67 -9.57 15.45
C PRO A 352 -11.06 -9.48 16.11
N ASN A 353 -11.75 -8.34 15.98
CA ASN A 353 -13.09 -8.17 16.53
C ASN A 353 -14.16 -8.33 15.45
N LYS A 354 -15.28 -8.99 15.80
CA LYS A 354 -16.50 -8.97 15.01
C LYS A 354 -17.43 -7.88 15.58
N LEU A 355 -17.80 -6.93 14.74
CA LEU A 355 -18.71 -5.84 15.11
C LEU A 355 -20.11 -6.11 14.57
N SER A 356 -21.12 -5.78 15.36
CA SER A 356 -22.51 -5.65 14.94
C SER A 356 -22.70 -4.39 14.10
N ASP A 357 -23.83 -4.31 13.38
CA ASP A 357 -24.17 -3.13 12.56
C ASP A 357 -24.27 -1.86 13.42
N GLU A 358 -24.79 -1.97 14.65
CA GLU A 358 -24.85 -0.85 15.59
C GLU A 358 -23.44 -0.38 16.02
N GLU A 359 -22.52 -1.31 16.28
CA GLU A 359 -21.14 -0.98 16.63
C GLU A 359 -20.38 -0.33 15.47
N TYR A 360 -20.60 -0.78 14.23
CA TYR A 360 -20.06 -0.12 13.05
C TYR A 360 -20.59 1.31 12.91
N ILE A 361 -21.90 1.53 13.08
CA ILE A 361 -22.48 2.87 13.01
C ILE A 361 -21.87 3.78 14.09
N ARG A 362 -21.74 3.29 15.31
CA ARG A 362 -21.08 4.03 16.41
C ARG A 362 -19.63 4.34 16.07
N LEU A 363 -18.88 3.38 15.53
CA LEU A 363 -17.49 3.58 15.09
C LEU A 363 -17.39 4.64 13.98
N LEU A 364 -18.26 4.58 12.97
CA LEU A 364 -18.30 5.56 11.87
C LEU A 364 -18.60 6.98 12.40
N LEU A 365 -19.53 7.12 13.34
CA LEU A 365 -19.83 8.41 13.97
C LEU A 365 -18.65 8.92 14.81
N LYS A 366 -17.96 8.04 15.56
CA LYS A 366 -16.74 8.41 16.29
C LYS A 366 -15.64 8.89 15.35
N ILE A 367 -15.41 8.18 14.24
CA ILE A 367 -14.45 8.58 13.20
C ILE A 367 -14.83 9.93 12.59
N TYR A 368 -16.13 10.20 12.42
CA TYR A 368 -16.61 11.46 11.88
C TYR A 368 -16.39 12.64 12.83
N PHE A 369 -16.83 12.53 14.08
CA PHE A 369 -16.78 13.61 15.06
C PHE A 369 -15.44 13.74 15.79
N GLY A 370 -14.67 12.67 15.80
CA GLY A 370 -13.38 12.60 16.47
C GLY A 370 -13.47 12.33 17.97
N GLU A 371 -14.42 11.50 18.39
CA GLU A 371 -14.78 11.20 19.79
C GLU A 371 -14.27 9.88 20.33
#